data_AF-A0A9D3MZ61-F1
#
_entry.id   AF-A0A9D3MZ61-F1
#
_cell.length_a   1.000
_cell.length_b   1.000
_cell.length_c   1.000
_cell.angle_alpha   90.00
_cell.angle_beta   90.00
_cell.angle_gamma   90.00
#
_symmetry.space_group_name_H-M   'P 1'
#
loop_
_entity.id
_entity.type
_entity.pdbx_description
1 polymer ?
#
loop_
_entity_poly.entity_id
_entity_poly.type
_entity_poly.pdbx_seq_one_letter_code
_entity_poly.pdbx_strand_id
1 'polypeptide(L)'
;ASAIRPLQLIQNAAARLVFNLPRQSHVTPLLTTLHWLPVIARIKFKTLVLAYQAVKGSAPAHLQKIFKPYMPSRSFRSATSGSLAPPPLRTCASRTCLLSVLAPRWWNDLPVEVRTAETLTHFKRRLKTHLFRLHLSPSLPTPL
;
A
#
# COMPACT_ATOMS: atom_id res chain seq x y z
N ALA A 1 21.79 -3.22 3.59
CA ALA A 1 21.54 -3.08 2.14
C ALA A 1 20.04 -3.24 1.85
N SER A 2 19.42 -2.33 1.08
CA SER A 2 18.00 -2.44 0.74
C SER A 2 17.79 -3.45 -0.40
N ALA A 3 17.09 -4.56 -0.12
CA ALA A 3 16.86 -5.66 -1.08
C ALA A 3 15.79 -5.34 -2.16
N ILE A 4 15.21 -4.13 -2.18
CA ILE A 4 14.10 -3.77 -3.07
C ILE A 4 14.53 -3.81 -4.55
N ARG A 5 15.69 -3.23 -4.88
CA ARG A 5 16.19 -3.19 -6.26
C ARG A 5 16.51 -4.59 -6.79
N PRO A 6 17.25 -5.46 -6.09
CA PRO A 6 17.44 -6.85 -6.51
C PRO A 6 16.12 -7.60 -6.75
N LEU A 7 15.14 -7.47 -5.84
CA LEU A 7 13.84 -8.13 -5.99
C LEU A 7 13.07 -7.63 -7.21
N GLN A 8 13.12 -6.34 -7.51
CA GLN A 8 12.49 -5.80 -8.72
C GLN A 8 13.14 -6.34 -9.99
N LEU A 9 14.47 -6.48 -10.01
CA LEU A 9 15.18 -7.07 -11.15
C LEU A 9 14.78 -8.53 -11.36
N ILE A 10 14.65 -9.32 -10.29
CA ILE A 10 14.17 -10.71 -10.35
C ILE A 10 12.74 -10.77 -10.87
N GLN A 11 11.84 -9.93 -10.35
CA GLN A 11 10.45 -9.86 -10.85
C GLN A 11 10.40 -9.50 -12.35
N ASN A 12 11.21 -8.54 -12.78
CA ASN A 12 11.28 -8.12 -14.17
C ASN A 12 11.81 -9.24 -15.07
N ALA A 13 12.83 -9.97 -14.63
CA ALA A 13 13.35 -11.13 -15.35
C ALA A 13 12.30 -12.24 -15.46
N ALA A 14 11.58 -12.53 -14.37
CA ALA A 14 10.50 -13.52 -14.38
C ALA A 14 9.39 -13.14 -15.37
N ALA A 15 8.96 -11.88 -15.40
CA ALA A 15 7.94 -11.43 -16.36
C ALA A 15 8.39 -11.65 -17.82
N ARG A 16 9.66 -11.35 -18.13
CA ARG A 16 10.22 -11.58 -19.46
C ARG A 16 10.32 -13.06 -19.82
N LEU A 17 10.67 -13.90 -18.84
CA LEU A 17 10.74 -15.34 -19.02
C LEU A 17 9.37 -15.94 -19.35
N VAL A 18 8.28 -15.48 -18.71
CA VAL A 18 6.91 -15.95 -19.02
C VAL A 18 6.53 -15.66 -20.48
N PHE A 19 6.91 -14.50 -21.02
CA PHE A 19 6.61 -14.12 -22.40
C PHE A 19 7.72 -14.50 -23.41
N ASN A 20 8.76 -15.19 -22.95
CA ASN A 20 9.95 -15.52 -23.76
C ASN A 20 10.54 -14.30 -24.50
N LEU A 21 10.68 -13.17 -23.79
CA LEU A 21 11.17 -11.91 -24.37
C LEU A 21 12.64 -11.64 -24.03
N PRO A 22 13.36 -10.87 -24.88
CA PRO A 22 14.77 -10.54 -24.64
C PRO A 22 14.94 -9.70 -23.37
N ARG A 23 16.16 -9.72 -22.80
CA ARG A 23 16.52 -9.05 -21.54
C ARG A 23 16.17 -7.55 -21.50
N GLN A 24 16.23 -6.88 -22.65
CA GLN A 24 16.01 -5.43 -22.78
C GLN A 24 14.55 -5.05 -23.05
N SER A 25 13.65 -6.04 -23.20
CA SER A 25 12.23 -5.78 -23.44
C SER A 25 11.60 -4.92 -22.35
N HIS A 26 10.67 -4.05 -22.76
CA HIS A 26 9.95 -3.17 -21.86
C HIS A 26 9.05 -3.97 -20.92
N VAL A 27 9.27 -3.82 -19.60
CA VAL A 27 8.67 -4.69 -18.59
C VAL A 27 7.29 -4.24 -18.12
N THR A 28 7.01 -2.93 -18.17
CA THR A 28 5.73 -2.32 -17.76
C THR A 28 4.52 -2.99 -18.42
N PRO A 29 4.44 -3.18 -19.76
CA PRO A 29 3.31 -3.86 -20.38
C PRO A 29 3.19 -5.32 -19.92
N LEU A 30 4.31 -6.00 -19.66
CA LEU A 30 4.30 -7.39 -19.18
C LEU A 30 3.70 -7.48 -17.77
N LEU A 31 4.09 -6.57 -16.88
CA LEU A 31 3.53 -6.50 -15.52
C LEU A 31 2.04 -6.16 -15.54
N THR A 32 1.61 -5.30 -16.46
CA THR A 32 0.19 -4.97 -16.65
C THR A 32 -0.59 -6.20 -17.12
N THR A 33 -0.13 -6.90 -18.16
CA THR A 33 -0.78 -8.12 -18.67
C THR A 33 -0.81 -9.24 -17.63
N LEU A 34 0.25 -9.41 -16.83
CA LEU A 34 0.31 -10.40 -15.76
C LEU A 34 -0.46 -9.99 -14.50
N HIS A 35 -0.97 -8.75 -14.45
CA HIS A 35 -1.52 -8.15 -13.23
C HIS A 35 -0.57 -8.27 -12.03
N TRP A 36 0.73 -8.05 -12.26
CA TRP A 36 1.77 -8.02 -11.23
C TRP A 36 2.09 -6.59 -10.78
N LEU A 37 1.99 -6.32 -9.48
CA LEU A 37 2.44 -5.05 -8.91
C LEU A 37 3.97 -5.03 -8.81
N PRO A 38 4.63 -3.87 -9.03
CA PRO A 38 6.04 -3.69 -8.69
C PRO A 38 6.29 -4.00 -7.21
N VAL A 39 7.51 -4.42 -6.87
CA VAL A 39 7.88 -4.84 -5.51
C VAL A 39 7.55 -3.78 -4.47
N ILE A 40 7.83 -2.50 -4.76
CA ILE A 40 7.52 -1.40 -3.84
C ILE A 40 6.01 -1.24 -3.59
N ALA A 41 5.19 -1.37 -4.63
CA ALA A 41 3.75 -1.35 -4.52
C ALA A 41 3.22 -2.57 -3.77
N ARG A 42 3.88 -3.74 -3.92
CA ARG A 42 3.53 -4.97 -3.18
C ARG A 42 3.83 -4.86 -1.70
N ILE A 43 4.92 -4.18 -1.32
CA ILE A 43 5.23 -3.85 0.08
C ILE A 43 4.11 -2.97 0.66
N LYS A 44 3.76 -1.87 -0.03
CA LYS A 44 2.64 -0.99 0.37
C LYS A 44 1.34 -1.78 0.51
N PHE A 45 1.02 -2.63 -0.45
CA PHE A 45 -0.18 -3.47 -0.44
C PHE A 45 -0.24 -4.35 0.82
N LYS A 46 0.83 -5.10 1.12
CA LYS A 46 0.87 -5.98 2.30
C LYS A 46 0.78 -5.19 3.60
N THR A 47 1.51 -4.08 3.70
CA THR A 47 1.48 -3.19 4.87
C THR A 47 0.08 -2.65 5.13
N LEU A 48 -0.61 -2.18 4.10
CA LEU A 48 -1.97 -1.63 4.21
C LEU A 48 -3.02 -2.71 4.49
N VAL A 49 -2.85 -3.93 3.99
CA VAL A 49 -3.69 -5.08 4.34
C VAL A 49 -3.56 -5.44 5.83
N LEU A 50 -2.34 -5.40 6.38
CA LEU A 50 -2.13 -5.59 7.82
C LEU A 50 -2.76 -4.46 8.63
N ALA A 51 -2.63 -3.22 8.17
CA ALA A 51 -3.29 -2.06 8.80
C ALA A 51 -4.82 -2.23 8.82
N TYR A 52 -5.44 -2.64 7.70
CA TYR A 52 -6.88 -2.93 7.64
C TYR A 52 -7.30 -3.98 8.67
N GLN A 53 -6.57 -5.09 8.74
CA GLN A 53 -6.87 -6.17 9.69
C GLN A 53 -6.73 -5.71 11.14
N ALA A 54 -5.75 -4.85 11.44
CA ALA A 54 -5.58 -4.27 12.77
C ALA A 54 -6.72 -3.31 13.12
N VAL A 55 -7.13 -2.45 12.18
CA VAL A 55 -8.24 -1.50 12.38
C VAL A 55 -9.59 -2.23 12.56
N LYS A 56 -9.81 -3.34 11.85
CA LYS A 56 -11.03 -4.16 11.98
C LYS A 56 -10.97 -5.17 13.14
N GLY A 57 -9.90 -5.16 13.95
CA GLY A 57 -9.77 -6.04 15.12
C GLY A 57 -9.47 -7.51 14.83
N SER A 58 -9.19 -7.88 13.57
CA SER A 58 -8.87 -9.27 13.18
C SER A 58 -7.37 -9.61 13.30
N ALA A 59 -6.50 -8.63 13.55
CA ALA A 59 -5.07 -8.85 13.73
C ALA A 59 -4.69 -9.12 15.21
N PRO A 60 -3.52 -9.71 15.51
CA PRO A 60 -3.03 -9.86 16.88
C PRO A 60 -2.96 -8.53 17.66
N ALA A 61 -3.17 -8.60 18.98
CA ALA A 61 -3.26 -7.43 19.86
C ALA A 61 -2.06 -6.47 19.77
N HIS A 62 -0.84 -6.99 19.54
CA HIS A 62 0.34 -6.14 19.39
C HIS A 62 0.29 -5.25 18.13
N LEU A 63 -0.31 -5.72 17.03
CA LEU A 63 -0.50 -4.90 15.82
C LEU A 63 -1.63 -3.88 16.03
N GLN A 64 -2.71 -4.27 16.69
CA GLN A 64 -3.81 -3.34 17.00
C GLN A 64 -3.32 -2.14 17.82
N LYS A 65 -2.38 -2.35 18.76
CA LYS A 65 -1.76 -1.26 19.55
C LYS A 65 -0.99 -0.24 18.69
N ILE A 66 -0.47 -0.66 17.53
CA ILE A 66 0.26 0.21 16.59
C ILE A 66 -0.72 1.08 15.78
N PHE A 67 -1.84 0.50 15.35
CA PHE A 67 -2.83 1.15 14.48
C PHE A 67 -3.97 1.75 15.30
N LYS A 68 -3.75 2.94 15.88
CA LYS A 68 -4.78 3.64 16.65
C LYS A 68 -5.68 4.47 15.72
N PRO A 69 -7.02 4.33 15.81
CA PRO A 69 -7.93 5.20 15.09
C PRO A 69 -7.72 6.65 15.54
N TYR A 70 -7.82 7.59 14.61
CA TYR A 70 -7.76 9.00 14.93
C TYR A 70 -9.03 9.42 15.69
N MET A 71 -8.88 9.82 16.94
CA MET A 71 -9.96 10.32 17.78
C MET A 71 -9.76 11.84 17.99
N PRO A 72 -10.46 12.71 17.25
CA PRO A 72 -10.37 14.15 17.46
C PRO A 72 -11.06 14.55 18.77
N SER A 73 -10.51 15.54 19.48
CA SER A 73 -11.11 16.11 20.71
C SER A 73 -12.38 16.92 20.45
N ARG A 74 -12.60 17.34 19.20
CA ARG A 74 -13.79 18.08 18.75
C ARG A 74 -14.34 17.42 17.48
N SER A 75 -15.64 17.14 17.44
CA SER A 75 -16.31 16.49 16.31
C SER A 75 -16.35 17.39 15.07
N PHE A 76 -15.36 17.27 14.18
CA PHE A 76 -15.40 17.87 12.84
C PHE A 76 -15.97 16.87 11.83
N ARG A 77 -16.52 17.36 10.71
CA ARG A 77 -17.06 16.53 9.61
C ARG A 77 -16.02 15.59 8.99
N SER A 78 -14.72 15.81 9.22
CA SER A 78 -13.61 14.93 8.83
C SER A 78 -13.33 13.77 9.80
N ALA A 79 -14.01 13.72 10.95
CA ALA A 79 -13.86 12.67 11.96
C ALA A 79 -14.39 11.29 11.51
N THR A 80 -15.25 11.26 10.49
CA THR A 80 -15.97 10.06 10.03
C THR A 80 -15.22 9.24 8.97
N SER A 81 -14.04 9.68 8.51
CA SER A 81 -13.37 9.07 7.34
C SER A 81 -12.48 7.85 7.65
N GLY A 82 -12.45 7.34 8.89
CA GLY A 82 -11.64 6.16 9.25
C GLY A 82 -10.13 6.38 9.13
N SER A 83 -9.64 7.58 9.45
CA SER A 83 -8.22 7.94 9.43
C SER A 83 -7.48 7.35 10.65
N LEU A 84 -6.18 7.10 10.49
CA LEU A 84 -5.28 6.65 11.56
C LEU A 84 -4.58 7.83 12.22
N ALA A 85 -4.36 7.75 13.53
CA ALA A 85 -3.61 8.75 14.27
C ALA A 85 -2.16 8.83 13.75
N PRO A 86 -1.60 10.04 13.59
CA PRO A 86 -0.21 10.18 13.18
C PRO A 86 0.71 9.57 14.24
N PRO A 87 1.84 8.96 13.83
CA PRO A 87 2.83 8.44 14.75
C PRO A 87 3.38 9.52 15.70
N PRO A 88 3.73 9.18 16.95
CA PRO A 88 4.49 10.07 17.80
C PRO A 88 5.87 10.36 17.18
N LEU A 89 6.32 11.61 17.28
CA LEU A 89 7.51 12.16 16.59
C LEU A 89 8.84 11.45 16.91
N ARG A 90 8.90 10.55 17.91
CA ARG A 90 10.14 10.01 18.47
C ARG A 90 10.41 8.53 18.22
N THR A 91 9.54 7.79 17.53
CA THR A 91 9.71 6.34 17.39
C THR A 91 10.28 5.96 16.02
N CYS A 92 11.60 6.05 15.84
CA CYS A 92 12.25 5.43 14.67
C CYS A 92 13.33 4.44 15.08
N ALA A 93 12.90 3.21 15.35
CA ALA A 93 13.72 2.04 15.06
C ALA A 93 13.44 1.63 13.61
N SER A 94 14.48 1.43 12.80
CA SER A 94 14.42 1.27 11.33
C SER A 94 13.32 0.31 10.82
N ARG A 95 13.01 -0.78 11.55
CA ARG A 95 11.96 -1.76 11.19
C ARG A 95 10.56 -1.36 11.65
N THR A 96 10.43 -0.72 12.81
CA THR A 96 9.14 -0.28 13.37
C THR A 96 8.59 0.92 12.60
N CYS A 97 9.47 1.76 12.03
CA CYS A 97 9.09 2.94 11.25
C CYS A 97 8.16 2.60 10.06
N LEU A 98 8.24 1.42 9.45
CA LEU A 98 7.29 1.01 8.39
C LEU A 98 5.85 0.87 8.90
N LEU A 99 5.64 0.20 10.03
CA LEU A 99 4.30 -0.07 10.58
C LEU A 99 3.79 1.08 11.45
N SER A 100 4.65 1.69 12.27
CA SER A 100 4.23 2.78 13.14
C SER A 100 4.13 4.10 12.40
N VAL A 101 5.01 4.40 11.44
CA VAL A 101 5.10 5.72 10.79
C VAL A 101 4.54 5.72 9.37
N LEU A 102 5.04 4.84 8.51
CA LEU A 102 4.67 4.87 7.09
C LEU A 102 3.27 4.31 6.83
N ALA A 103 2.86 3.27 7.55
CA ALA A 103 1.56 2.65 7.34
C ALA A 103 0.39 3.60 7.66
N PRO A 104 0.36 4.36 8.77
CA PRO A 104 -0.68 5.38 8.99
C PRO A 104 -0.69 6.49 7.94
N ARG A 105 0.49 6.92 7.48
CA ARG A 105 0.61 7.92 6.40
C ARG A 105 0.00 7.39 5.11
N TRP A 106 0.47 6.23 4.63
CA TRP A 106 -0.07 5.60 3.43
C TRP A 106 -1.55 5.29 3.53
N TRP A 107 -2.04 4.92 4.72
CA TRP A 107 -3.46 4.70 4.96
C TRP A 107 -4.27 5.98 4.78
N ASN A 108 -3.80 7.09 5.36
CA ASN A 108 -4.47 8.38 5.27
C ASN A 108 -4.45 8.96 3.85
N ASP A 109 -3.42 8.63 3.06
CA ASP A 109 -3.33 8.98 1.63
C ASP A 109 -4.32 8.17 0.76
N LEU A 110 -4.94 7.11 1.28
CA LEU A 110 -5.90 6.32 0.51
C LEU A 110 -7.23 7.07 0.29
N PRO A 111 -7.83 6.92 -0.90
CA PRO A 111 -9.20 7.35 -1.13
C PRO A 111 -10.16 6.76 -0.10
N VAL A 112 -11.14 7.54 0.31
CA VAL A 112 -12.13 7.14 1.33
C VAL A 112 -12.80 5.83 0.95
N GLU A 113 -13.17 5.66 -0.32
CA GLU A 113 -13.79 4.43 -0.85
C GLU A 113 -12.95 3.16 -0.62
N VAL A 114 -11.62 3.28 -0.60
CA VAL A 114 -10.74 2.13 -0.30
C VAL A 114 -10.78 1.85 1.19
N ARG A 115 -10.71 2.88 2.04
CA ARG A 115 -10.69 2.76 3.51
C ARG A 115 -12.00 2.25 4.10
N THR A 116 -13.13 2.68 3.54
CA THR A 116 -14.47 2.32 4.02
C THR A 116 -14.97 0.99 3.47
N ALA A 117 -14.11 0.21 2.81
CA ALA A 117 -14.46 -1.13 2.35
C ALA A 117 -14.96 -2.01 3.51
N GLU A 118 -16.08 -2.70 3.29
CA GLU A 118 -16.77 -3.50 4.31
C GLU A 118 -16.02 -4.78 4.65
N THR A 119 -15.46 -5.42 3.62
CA THR A 119 -14.77 -6.70 3.72
C THR A 119 -13.32 -6.60 3.29
N LEU A 120 -12.49 -7.51 3.83
CA LEU A 120 -11.08 -7.62 3.45
C LEU A 120 -10.91 -7.90 1.95
N THR A 121 -11.83 -8.63 1.33
CA THR A 121 -11.78 -8.96 -0.11
C THR A 121 -12.05 -7.71 -0.95
N HIS A 122 -13.05 -6.90 -0.61
CA HIS A 122 -13.31 -5.62 -1.27
C HIS A 122 -12.15 -4.65 -1.08
N PHE A 123 -11.59 -4.56 0.14
CA PHE A 123 -10.42 -3.75 0.43
C PHE A 123 -9.23 -4.13 -0.45
N LYS A 124 -8.84 -5.42 -0.46
CA LYS A 124 -7.73 -5.93 -1.29
C LYS A 124 -7.93 -5.64 -2.77
N ARG A 125 -9.15 -5.83 -3.29
CA ARG A 125 -9.46 -5.55 -4.69
C ARG A 125 -9.29 -4.06 -5.01
N ARG A 126 -9.95 -3.17 -4.25
CA ARG A 126 -9.89 -1.72 -4.46
C ARG A 126 -8.46 -1.18 -4.30
N LEU A 127 -7.74 -1.66 -3.28
CA LEU A 127 -6.36 -1.28 -3.04
C LEU A 127 -5.43 -1.72 -4.18
N LYS A 128 -5.58 -2.97 -4.66
CA LYS A 128 -4.80 -3.46 -5.80
C LYS A 128 -5.03 -2.54 -7.01
N THR A 129 -6.29 -2.28 -7.37
CA THR A 129 -6.65 -1.38 -8.48
C THR A 129 -6.04 0.03 -8.33
N HIS A 130 -6.13 0.62 -7.13
CA HIS A 130 -5.56 1.93 -6.85
C HIS A 130 -4.02 1.93 -7.03
N LEU A 131 -3.33 0.93 -6.48
CA LEU A 131 -1.87 0.82 -6.63
C LEU A 131 -1.43 0.54 -8.07
N PHE A 132 -2.22 -0.20 -8.85
CA PHE A 132 -1.98 -0.38 -10.28
C PHE A 132 -2.03 0.96 -11.02
N ARG A 133 -3.07 1.76 -10.77
CA ARG A 133 -3.20 3.08 -11.40
C ARG A 133 -2.01 3.99 -11.08
N LEU A 134 -1.54 3.97 -9.82
CA LEU A 134 -0.42 4.80 -9.39
C LEU A 134 0.94 4.40 -9.99
N HIS A 135 1.19 3.12 -10.27
CA HIS A 135 2.53 2.65 -10.65
C HIS A 135 2.66 2.17 -12.10
N LEU A 136 1.55 1.80 -12.75
CA LEU A 136 1.56 1.14 -14.06
C LEU A 136 0.58 1.77 -15.07
N SER A 137 -0.23 2.77 -14.68
CA SER A 137 -1.01 3.52 -15.66
C SER A 137 -0.11 4.51 -16.40
N PRO A 138 -0.14 4.56 -17.73
CA PRO A 138 0.48 5.66 -18.46
C PRO A 138 -0.30 6.93 -18.09
N SER A 139 0.40 7.90 -17.48
CA SER A 139 0.02 9.32 -17.28
C SER A 139 -1.48 9.65 -17.26
N LEU A 140 -2.04 9.97 -16.09
CA LEU A 140 -3.09 11.00 -16.09
C LEU A 140 -2.42 12.30 -16.57
N PRO A 141 -2.97 13.02 -17.56
CA PRO A 141 -2.49 14.36 -17.86
C PRO A 141 -2.66 15.20 -16.59
N THR A 142 -1.56 15.81 -16.14
CA THR A 142 -1.61 16.87 -15.13
C THR A 142 -2.51 17.98 -15.67
N PRO A 143 -3.59 18.37 -14.98
CA PRO A 143 -4.31 19.57 -15.38
C PRO A 143 -3.39 20.76 -15.12
N LEU A 144 -3.25 21.62 -16.14
CA LEU A 144 -2.59 22.92 -16.08
C LEU A 144 -3.26 23.82 -15.03
#